data_AF-A0A4Y9SP58-F1
#
_entry.id   AF-A0A4Y9SP58-F1
#
_cell.length_a   1.000
_cell.length_b   1.000
_cell.length_c   1.000
_cell.angle_alpha   90.00
_cell.angle_beta   90.00
_cell.angle_gamma   90.00
#
_symmetry.space_group_name_H-M   'P 1'
#
loop_
_entity.id
_entity.type
_entity.pdbx_description
1 polymer ?
#
loop_
_entity_poly.entity_id
_entity_poly.type
_entity_poly.pdbx_seq_one_letter_code
_entity_poly.pdbx_strand_id
1 'polypeptide(L)'
;MNSTNEREGFSERLQQALKSAHYSPDSPTRLAREFNIRFEGRPITVHAARKWLVGEAIPTQEKLRMIAQWLGVPADWLRFGSNDKEAPNGDGTNGSARFESADVKLISDLQRLDDHHKQLAREFIRMLVRMNHQK
;
A
#
# COMPACT_ATOMS: atom_id res chain seq x y z
N MET A 1 -8.22 13.75 19.58
CA MET A 1 -8.02 14.66 18.42
C MET A 1 -7.12 13.97 17.37
N ASN A 2 -7.47 12.74 16.93
CA ASN A 2 -6.58 11.95 16.05
C ASN A 2 -7.11 11.78 14.62
N SER A 3 -8.43 11.90 14.41
CA SER A 3 -9.06 11.63 13.11
C SER A 3 -8.77 12.69 12.04
N THR A 4 -8.33 13.89 12.40
CA THR A 4 -7.88 14.90 11.41
C THR A 4 -6.49 14.54 10.89
N ASN A 5 -5.57 14.22 11.80
CA ASN A 5 -4.20 13.82 11.45
C ASN A 5 -4.17 12.51 10.62
N GLU A 6 -5.06 11.54 10.92
CA GLU A 6 -5.20 10.33 10.10
C GLU A 6 -5.66 10.61 8.66
N ARG A 7 -6.62 11.52 8.49
CA ARG A 7 -7.14 11.88 7.16
C ARG A 7 -6.11 12.69 6.36
N GLU A 8 -5.39 13.59 7.02
CA GLU A 8 -4.28 14.34 6.43
C GLU A 8 -3.15 13.40 5.99
N GLY A 9 -2.70 12.50 6.87
CA GLY A 9 -1.68 11.51 6.53
C GLY A 9 -2.10 10.57 5.39
N PHE A 10 -3.36 10.14 5.37
CA PHE A 10 -3.90 9.37 4.23
C PHE A 10 -3.82 10.18 2.92
N SER A 11 -4.22 11.45 2.96
CA SER A 11 -4.20 12.33 1.80
C SER A 11 -2.79 12.52 1.24
N GLU A 12 -1.81 12.78 2.11
CA GLU A 12 -0.40 12.90 1.72
C GLU A 12 0.13 11.64 1.04
N ARG A 13 -0.15 10.46 1.63
CA ARG A 13 0.24 9.16 1.04
C ARG A 13 -0.45 8.87 -0.28
N LEU A 14 -1.73 9.23 -0.40
CA LEU A 14 -2.47 9.09 -1.65
C LEU A 14 -1.85 9.95 -2.75
N GLN A 15 -1.56 11.23 -2.46
CA GLN A 15 -0.89 12.12 -3.41
C GLN A 15 0.49 11.61 -3.79
N GLN A 16 1.26 11.08 -2.82
CA GLN A 16 2.57 10.49 -3.08
C GLN A 16 2.47 9.26 -3.99
N ALA A 17 1.54 8.35 -3.72
CA ALA A 17 1.33 7.16 -4.53
C ALA A 17 0.89 7.52 -5.97
N LEU A 18 0.06 8.55 -6.13
CA LEU A 18 -0.32 9.07 -7.46
C LEU A 18 0.91 9.61 -8.21
N LYS A 19 1.76 10.41 -7.57
CA LYS A 19 3.01 10.92 -8.17
C LYS A 19 3.92 9.78 -8.59
N SER A 20 4.13 8.78 -7.73
CA SER A 20 4.94 7.58 -8.03
C SER A 20 4.38 6.76 -9.19
N ALA A 21 3.05 6.71 -9.34
CA ALA A 21 2.37 6.07 -10.45
C ALA A 21 2.22 6.98 -11.70
N HIS A 22 2.91 8.13 -11.74
CA HIS A 22 2.90 9.11 -12.84
C HIS A 22 1.51 9.73 -13.14
N TYR A 23 0.62 9.77 -12.13
CA TYR A 23 -0.64 10.49 -12.19
C TYR A 23 -0.52 11.87 -11.54
N SER A 24 -1.25 12.86 -12.07
CA SER A 24 -1.32 14.19 -11.45
C SER A 24 -2.15 14.12 -10.16
N PRO A 25 -1.57 14.43 -8.99
CA PRO A 25 -2.29 14.43 -7.71
C PRO A 25 -3.32 15.55 -7.59
N ASP A 26 -3.18 16.61 -8.41
CA ASP A 26 -4.02 17.82 -8.34
C ASP A 26 -5.33 17.70 -9.14
N SER A 27 -5.62 16.53 -9.71
CA SER A 27 -6.79 16.34 -10.57
C SER A 27 -7.79 15.34 -9.97
N PRO A 28 -8.72 15.79 -9.11
CA PRO A 28 -9.83 14.98 -8.62
C PRO A 28 -10.66 14.34 -9.73
N THR A 29 -10.81 15.05 -10.86
CA THR A 29 -11.54 14.56 -12.04
C THR A 29 -10.86 13.34 -12.64
N ARG A 30 -9.53 13.38 -12.81
CA ARG A 30 -8.79 12.21 -13.31
C ARG A 30 -8.84 11.05 -12.32
N LEU A 31 -8.68 11.31 -11.03
CA LEU A 31 -8.76 10.26 -10.00
C LEU A 31 -10.12 9.56 -10.04
N ALA A 32 -11.22 10.32 -10.06
CA ALA A 32 -12.56 9.75 -10.12
C ALA A 32 -12.79 8.94 -11.41
N ARG A 33 -12.33 9.46 -12.56
CA ARG A 33 -12.43 8.76 -13.84
C ARG A 33 -11.68 7.44 -13.84
N GLU A 34 -10.40 7.46 -13.49
CA GLU A 34 -9.55 6.26 -13.50
C GLU A 34 -10.01 5.23 -12.46
N PHE A 35 -10.49 5.67 -11.31
CA PHE A 35 -11.11 4.79 -10.31
C PHE A 35 -12.37 4.13 -10.86
N ASN A 36 -13.30 4.92 -11.42
CA ASN A 36 -14.59 4.40 -11.91
C ASN A 36 -14.44 3.43 -13.08
N ILE A 37 -13.38 3.57 -13.90
CA ILE A 37 -13.07 2.62 -14.98
C ILE A 37 -12.65 1.24 -14.43
N ARG A 38 -12.01 1.21 -13.25
CA ARG A 38 -11.46 -0.01 -12.64
C ARG A 38 -12.37 -0.64 -11.58
N PHE A 39 -13.38 0.08 -11.14
CA PHE A 39 -14.24 -0.33 -10.04
C PHE A 39 -15.62 -0.78 -10.54
N GLU A 40 -15.94 -2.04 -10.30
CA GLU A 40 -17.23 -2.65 -10.72
C GLU A 40 -18.40 -2.31 -9.77
N GLY A 41 -18.10 -1.72 -8.60
CA GLY A 41 -19.11 -1.34 -7.62
C GLY A 41 -19.71 0.05 -7.87
N ARG A 42 -20.21 0.68 -6.80
CA ARG A 42 -20.78 2.03 -6.89
C ARG A 42 -19.71 3.06 -7.27
N PRO A 43 -19.86 3.78 -8.40
CA PRO A 43 -18.89 4.77 -8.83
C PRO A 43 -18.78 5.90 -7.80
N ILE A 44 -17.65 6.59 -7.82
CA ILE A 44 -17.42 7.78 -7.01
C ILE A 44 -17.63 9.05 -7.82
N THR A 45 -18.04 10.10 -7.13
CA THR A 45 -18.13 11.44 -7.70
C THR A 45 -16.76 12.14 -7.64
N VAL A 46 -16.55 13.12 -8.52
CA VAL A 46 -15.37 14.00 -8.47
C VAL A 46 -15.25 14.70 -7.11
N HIS A 47 -16.38 15.04 -6.49
CA HIS A 47 -16.41 15.62 -5.15
C HIS A 47 -15.84 14.66 -4.10
N ALA A 48 -16.22 13.37 -4.14
CA ALA A 48 -15.65 12.37 -3.23
C ALA A 48 -14.13 12.20 -3.44
N ALA A 49 -13.68 12.15 -4.69
CA ALA A 49 -12.25 12.12 -5.02
C ALA A 49 -11.49 13.34 -4.46
N ARG A 50 -12.07 14.55 -4.59
CA ARG A 50 -11.50 15.77 -4.01
C ARG A 50 -11.33 15.62 -2.50
N LYS A 51 -12.38 15.17 -1.80
CA LYS A 51 -12.33 14.99 -0.33
C LYS A 51 -11.21 14.05 0.13
N TRP A 52 -10.86 13.05 -0.68
CA TRP A 52 -9.75 12.14 -0.38
C TRP A 52 -8.39 12.83 -0.59
N LEU A 53 -8.25 13.60 -1.67
CA LEU A 53 -7.03 14.33 -2.01
C LEU A 53 -6.74 15.53 -1.10
N VAL A 54 -7.73 16.05 -0.38
CA VAL A 54 -7.54 17.15 0.58
C VAL A 54 -7.58 16.68 2.04
N GLY A 55 -7.71 15.38 2.30
CA GLY A 55 -7.80 14.86 3.67
C GLY A 55 -9.10 15.23 4.41
N GLU A 56 -10.17 15.55 3.70
CA GLU A 56 -11.48 15.79 4.31
C GLU A 56 -12.20 14.46 4.64
N ALA A 57 -11.92 13.39 3.90
CA ALA A 57 -12.51 12.07 4.12
C ALA A 57 -11.56 10.93 3.73
N ILE A 58 -11.73 9.77 4.39
CA ILE A 58 -11.10 8.50 4.00
C ILE A 58 -12.15 7.65 3.26
N PRO A 59 -11.80 6.98 2.14
CA PRO A 59 -12.69 6.04 1.47
C PRO A 59 -13.07 4.85 2.36
N THR A 60 -14.19 4.20 2.03
CA THR A 60 -14.54 2.89 2.61
C THR A 60 -13.46 1.85 2.31
N GLN A 61 -13.34 0.81 3.14
CA GLN A 61 -12.30 -0.21 3.01
C GLN A 61 -12.21 -0.86 1.62
N GLU A 62 -13.34 -1.11 0.96
CA GLU A 62 -13.39 -1.63 -0.41
C GLU A 62 -12.71 -0.69 -1.42
N LYS A 63 -13.15 0.57 -1.45
CA LYS A 63 -12.59 1.62 -2.32
C LYS A 63 -11.11 1.87 -2.03
N LEU A 64 -10.72 1.81 -0.75
CA LEU A 64 -9.33 1.94 -0.35
C LEU A 64 -8.48 0.81 -0.91
N ARG A 65 -8.93 -0.45 -0.80
CA ARG A 65 -8.24 -1.61 -1.39
C ARG A 65 -8.11 -1.49 -2.91
N MET A 66 -9.16 -1.00 -3.59
CA MET A 66 -9.10 -0.77 -5.04
C MET A 66 -8.06 0.30 -5.42
N ILE A 67 -8.01 1.44 -4.70
CA ILE A 67 -6.99 2.48 -4.93
C ILE A 67 -5.58 1.91 -4.69
N ALA A 68 -5.40 1.19 -3.59
CA ALA A 68 -4.13 0.56 -3.23
C ALA A 68 -3.66 -0.42 -4.33
N GLN A 69 -4.55 -1.28 -4.81
CA GLN A 69 -4.29 -2.21 -5.91
C GLN A 69 -3.95 -1.49 -7.21
N TRP A 70 -4.68 -0.42 -7.53
CA TRP A 70 -4.43 0.37 -8.75
C TRP A 70 -3.07 1.08 -8.70
N LEU A 71 -2.71 1.65 -7.55
CA LEU A 71 -1.45 2.39 -7.37
C LEU A 71 -0.25 1.49 -7.02
N GLY A 72 -0.47 0.19 -6.81
CA GLY A 72 0.59 -0.77 -6.48
C GLY A 72 1.18 -0.57 -5.09
N VAL A 73 0.40 -0.12 -4.12
CA VAL A 73 0.82 0.11 -2.73
C VAL A 73 -0.02 -0.71 -1.74
N PRO A 74 0.47 -1.04 -0.54
CA PRO A 74 -0.34 -1.73 0.47
C PRO A 74 -1.49 -0.87 0.98
N ALA A 75 -2.66 -1.48 1.20
CA ALA A 75 -3.85 -0.78 1.71
C ALA A 75 -3.63 -0.20 3.12
N ASP A 76 -3.00 -0.96 4.01
CA ASP A 76 -2.76 -0.52 5.39
C ASP A 76 -1.71 0.60 5.44
N TRP A 77 -0.69 0.54 4.58
CA TRP A 77 0.23 1.65 4.38
C TRP A 77 -0.49 2.90 3.89
N LEU A 78 -1.39 2.78 2.91
CA LEU A 78 -2.14 3.92 2.41
C LEU A 78 -3.01 4.54 3.52
N ARG A 79 -3.66 3.71 4.34
CA ARG A 79 -4.57 4.16 5.40
C ARG A 79 -3.85 4.73 6.62
N PHE A 80 -2.86 4.03 7.14
CA PHE A 80 -2.22 4.34 8.43
C PHE A 80 -0.78 4.83 8.29
N GLY A 81 -0.13 4.51 7.18
CA GLY A 81 1.30 4.75 6.97
C GLY A 81 2.15 3.60 7.52
N SER A 82 3.46 3.69 7.33
CA SER A 82 4.40 2.82 8.04
C SER A 82 4.42 3.26 9.50
N ASN A 83 3.82 2.47 10.40
CA ASN A 83 3.84 2.73 11.83
C ASN A 83 5.27 2.57 12.35
N ASP A 84 6.06 3.65 12.33
CA ASP A 84 7.40 3.65 12.94
C ASP A 84 7.37 4.12 14.39
N LYS A 85 6.19 4.25 15.02
CA LYS A 85 6.06 4.57 16.44
C LYS A 85 4.91 3.82 17.13
N GLU A 86 5.31 3.18 18.23
CA GLU A 86 4.52 2.57 19.31
C GLU A 86 3.91 1.18 19.08
N ALA A 87 4.63 0.18 19.59
CA ALA A 87 3.99 -0.84 20.41
C ALA A 87 3.32 -0.17 21.62
N PRO A 88 2.11 -0.61 22.00
CA PRO A 88 2.02 -1.38 23.23
C PRO A 88 1.12 -2.62 23.11
N ASN A 89 1.46 -3.59 23.96
CA ASN A 89 0.80 -4.89 24.14
C ASN A 89 -0.74 -4.83 24.15
N GLY A 90 -1.38 -5.79 23.47
CA GLY A 90 -2.81 -6.04 23.60
C GLY A 90 -3.40 -6.92 22.52
N ASP A 91 -2.94 -8.17 22.45
CA ASP A 91 -3.68 -9.38 22.05
C ASP A 91 -4.48 -9.39 20.73
N GLY A 92 -4.03 -10.19 19.74
CA GLY A 92 -4.97 -10.75 18.76
C GLY A 92 -4.58 -10.99 17.30
N THR A 93 -3.44 -10.53 16.74
CA THR A 93 -3.13 -10.74 15.29
C THR A 93 -1.63 -10.78 14.94
N ASN A 94 -0.82 -11.52 15.69
CA ASN A 94 0.65 -11.51 15.59
C ASN A 94 1.25 -12.34 14.41
N GLY A 95 0.41 -12.77 13.44
CA GLY A 95 0.84 -13.56 12.28
C GLY A 95 1.26 -12.72 11.07
N SER A 96 0.44 -11.71 10.70
CA SER A 96 0.66 -10.91 9.48
C SER A 96 1.84 -9.95 9.62
N ALA A 97 1.93 -9.24 10.74
CA ALA A 97 2.97 -8.23 10.96
C ALA A 97 4.39 -8.83 11.04
N ARG A 98 4.56 -10.05 11.56
CA ARG A 98 5.85 -10.75 11.57
C ARG A 98 6.27 -11.19 10.18
N PHE A 99 5.32 -11.63 9.36
CA PHE A 99 5.57 -12.00 7.97
C PHE A 99 5.97 -10.77 7.17
N GLU A 100 5.18 -9.69 7.25
CA GLU A 100 5.44 -8.42 6.57
C GLU A 100 6.77 -7.79 6.99
N SER A 101 7.11 -7.80 8.29
CA SER A 101 8.39 -7.25 8.77
C SER A 101 9.59 -8.09 8.32
N ALA A 102 9.47 -9.42 8.34
CA ALA A 102 10.53 -10.31 7.87
C ALA A 102 10.75 -10.13 6.36
N ASP A 103 9.67 -10.03 5.58
CA ASP A 103 9.72 -9.87 4.13
C ASP A 103 10.27 -8.50 3.72
N VAL A 104 9.86 -7.41 4.40
CA VAL A 104 10.39 -6.06 4.16
C VAL A 104 11.88 -5.98 4.47
N LYS A 105 12.32 -6.63 5.56
CA LYS A 105 13.73 -6.66 5.93
C LYS A 105 14.55 -7.50 4.95
N LEU A 106 14.02 -8.63 4.51
CA LEU A 106 14.65 -9.49 3.50
C LEU A 106 14.82 -8.75 2.17
N ILE A 107 13.81 -8.00 1.72
CA ILE A 107 13.89 -7.17 0.51
C ILE A 107 14.97 -6.10 0.66
N SER A 108 15.03 -5.43 1.81
CA SER A 108 16.04 -4.39 2.09
C SER A 108 17.45 -4.97 2.12
N ASP A 109 17.64 -6.13 2.75
CA ASP A 109 18.92 -6.83 2.80
C ASP A 109 19.33 -7.30 1.39
N LEU A 110 18.39 -7.80 0.59
CA LEU A 110 18.64 -8.25 -0.78
C LEU A 110 19.05 -7.10 -1.69
N GLN A 111 18.53 -5.88 -1.48
CA GLN A 111 18.96 -4.68 -2.22
C GLN A 111 20.41 -4.28 -1.92
N ARG A 112 20.90 -4.55 -0.70
CA ARG A 112 22.27 -4.23 -0.25
C ARG A 112 23.34 -5.20 -0.74
N LEU A 113 22.94 -6.36 -1.26
CA LEU A 113 23.85 -7.34 -1.85
C LEU A 113 24.36 -6.88 -3.23
N ASP A 114 25.53 -7.36 -3.64
CA ASP A 114 26.00 -7.19 -5.02
C ASP A 114 25.25 -8.12 -6.00
N ASP A 115 25.43 -7.91 -7.30
CA ASP A 115 24.71 -8.62 -8.35
C ASP A 115 24.93 -10.15 -8.34
N HIS A 116 26.13 -10.61 -8.01
CA HIS A 116 26.44 -12.03 -7.88
C HIS A 116 25.71 -12.66 -6.69
N HIS A 117 25.71 -12.00 -5.53
CA HIS A 117 24.98 -12.48 -4.34
C HIS A 117 23.46 -12.41 -4.52
N LYS A 118 22.94 -11.38 -5.21
CA LYS A 118 21.52 -11.29 -5.58
C LYS A 118 21.09 -12.45 -6.48
N GLN A 119 21.94 -12.83 -7.43
CA GLN A 119 21.65 -13.95 -8.33
C GLN A 119 21.57 -15.26 -7.56
N LEU A 120 22.51 -15.53 -6.64
CA LEU A 120 22.50 -16.72 -5.79
C LEU A 120 21.25 -16.79 -4.91
N ALA A 121 20.85 -15.69 -4.29
CA ALA A 121 19.62 -15.63 -3.47
C ALA A 121 18.36 -15.94 -4.30
N ARG A 122 18.27 -15.40 -5.53
CA ARG A 122 17.16 -15.68 -6.45
C ARG A 122 17.10 -17.15 -6.88
N GLU A 123 18.25 -17.78 -7.15
CA GLU A 123 18.31 -19.20 -7.47
C GLU A 123 17.86 -20.08 -6.30
N PHE A 124 18.29 -19.76 -5.08
CA PHE A 124 17.86 -20.46 -3.87
C PHE A 124 16.34 -20.36 -3.65
N ILE A 125 15.77 -19.16 -3.79
CA ILE A 125 14.31 -18.96 -3.67
C ILE A 125 13.58 -19.76 -4.74
N ARG A 126 14.03 -19.70 -6.00
CA ARG A 126 13.45 -20.50 -7.10
C ARG A 126 13.51 -22.01 -6.82
N MET A 127 14.62 -22.50 -6.28
CA MET A 127 14.79 -23.89 -5.89
C MET A 127 13.80 -24.30 -4.79
N LEU A 128 13.70 -23.50 -3.71
CA LEU A 128 12.80 -23.77 -2.59
C LEU A 128 11.33 -23.75 -3.00
N VAL A 129 10.92 -22.81 -3.85
CA VAL A 129 9.56 -22.76 -4.42
C VAL A 129 9.25 -24.02 -5.21
N ARG A 130 10.17 -24.45 -6.08
CA ARG A 130 10.01 -25.68 -6.86
C ARG A 130 9.85 -26.91 -5.97
N MET A 131 10.62 -27.00 -4.89
CA MET A 131 10.54 -28.11 -3.93
C MET A 131 9.22 -28.13 -3.15
N ASN A 132 8.67 -26.96 -2.81
CA ASN A 132 7.39 -26.85 -2.11
C ASN A 132 6.19 -27.29 -2.98
N HIS A 133 6.30 -27.16 -4.30
CA HIS A 133 5.29 -27.61 -5.27
C HIS A 133 5.42 -29.09 -5.67
N GLN A 134 6.38 -29.84 -5.12
CA GLN A 134 6.60 -31.27 -5.40
C GLN A 134 6.09 -32.20 -4.28
N LYS A 135 5.38 -31.66 -3.29
CA LYS A 135 4.63 -32.41 -2.26
C LYS A 135 3.14 -32.30 -2.53
#